data_AF-A0A1V3S1G0-F1
#
_entry.id   AF-A0A1V3S1G0-F1
#
_cell.length_a   1.000
_cell.length_b   1.000
_cell.length_c   1.000
_cell.angle_alpha   90.00
_cell.angle_beta   90.00
_cell.angle_gamma   90.00
#
_symmetry.space_group_name_H-M   'P 1'
#
loop_
_entity.id
_entity.type
_entity.pdbx_description
1 polymer ?
#
loop_
_entity_poly.entity_id
_entity_poly.type
_entity_poly.pdbx_seq_one_letter_code
_entity_poly.pdbx_strand_id
1 'polypeptide(L)'
;MSNIQTLNKVVELATRRRDDALTALGQAQRELHMAQEQMKQLRTYADEAHQRWATRSTTSGVDPALLHHHRQFMQKIEHAMDFQLTVQRHREDTVARTQALVYAAERDVAGLRKYAERKQQAIDHRVMRQEQKATDEMALSIHLRQSMAHAQGLRS
;
A
#
# COMPACT_ATOMS: atom_id res chain seq x y z
N MET A 1 -10.53 1.75 30.00
CA MET A 1 -11.03 2.44 28.79
C MET A 1 -9.93 3.25 28.06
N SER A 2 -9.08 4.04 28.73
CA SER A 2 -8.04 4.85 28.05
C SER A 2 -7.05 4.05 27.18
N ASN A 3 -6.58 2.87 27.63
CA ASN A 3 -5.53 2.13 26.92
C ASN A 3 -5.99 1.51 25.58
N ILE A 4 -7.28 1.13 25.45
CA ILE A 4 -7.81 0.57 24.19
C ILE A 4 -8.07 1.66 23.15
N GLN A 5 -8.48 2.86 23.60
CA GLN A 5 -8.62 4.02 22.72
C GLN A 5 -7.27 4.45 22.16
N THR A 6 -6.22 4.43 22.98
CA THR A 6 -4.84 4.67 22.51
C THR A 6 -4.43 3.64 21.46
N LEU A 7 -4.73 2.36 21.69
CA LEU A 7 -4.39 1.30 20.75
C LEU A 7 -5.12 1.43 19.41
N ASN A 8 -6.42 1.78 19.44
CA ASN A 8 -7.19 2.04 18.24
C ASN A 8 -6.63 3.23 17.44
N LYS A 9 -6.18 4.29 18.12
CA LYS A 9 -5.49 5.42 17.46
C LYS A 9 -4.17 5.01 16.82
N VAL A 10 -3.41 4.11 17.44
CA VAL A 10 -2.17 3.56 16.86
C VAL A 10 -2.46 2.74 15.61
N VAL A 11 -3.51 1.91 15.63
CA VAL A 11 -3.97 1.16 14.44
C VAL A 11 -4.40 2.12 13.32
N GLU A 12 -5.12 3.20 13.66
CA GLU A 12 -5.52 4.22 12.69
C GLU A 12 -4.31 4.90 12.06
N LEU A 13 -3.34 5.32 12.88
CA LEU A 13 -2.09 5.92 12.40
C LEU A 13 -1.32 4.97 11.48
N ALA A 14 -1.20 3.70 11.85
CA ALA A 14 -0.56 2.69 11.01
C ALA A 14 -1.32 2.48 9.68
N THR A 15 -2.65 2.51 9.72
CA THR A 15 -3.49 2.41 8.52
C THR A 15 -3.25 3.59 7.59
N ARG A 16 -3.21 4.82 8.12
CA ARG A 16 -2.87 6.03 7.33
C ARG A 16 -1.49 5.91 6.69
N ARG A 17 -0.47 5.45 7.43
CA ARG A 17 0.89 5.22 6.88
C ARG A 17 0.90 4.23 5.72
N ARG A 18 0.11 3.15 5.80
CA ARG A 18 -0.05 2.20 4.69
C ARG A 18 -0.70 2.87 3.48
N ASP A 19 -1.73 3.68 3.69
CA ASP A 19 -2.45 4.37 2.60
C ASP A 19 -1.57 5.42 1.92
N ASP A 20 -0.73 6.13 2.68
CA ASP A 20 0.30 7.03 2.16
C ASP A 20 1.33 6.25 1.32
N ALA A 21 1.79 5.09 1.80
CA ALA A 21 2.70 4.22 1.05
C ALA A 21 2.09 3.68 -0.25
N LEU A 22 0.80 3.33 -0.24
CA LEU A 22 0.07 2.91 -1.44
C LEU A 22 -0.04 4.06 -2.46
N THR A 23 -0.28 5.27 -1.98
CA THR A 23 -0.31 6.47 -2.82
C THR A 23 1.05 6.74 -3.47
N ALA A 24 2.13 6.62 -2.70
CA ALA A 24 3.50 6.75 -3.19
C ALA A 24 3.85 5.67 -4.24
N LEU A 25 3.44 4.41 -4.00
CA LEU A 25 3.60 3.34 -4.98
C LEU A 25 2.85 3.64 -6.28
N GLY A 26 1.60 4.11 -6.19
CA GLY A 26 0.81 4.48 -7.36
C GLY A 26 1.44 5.65 -8.14
N GLN A 27 2.04 6.63 -7.46
CA GLN A 27 2.80 7.70 -8.11
C GLN A 27 4.04 7.15 -8.85
N ALA A 28 4.84 6.32 -8.18
CA ALA A 28 6.04 5.71 -8.77
C ALA A 28 5.71 4.86 -10.01
N GLN A 29 4.61 4.09 -9.97
CA GLN A 29 4.15 3.29 -11.11
C GLN A 29 3.72 4.16 -12.31
N ARG A 30 3.03 5.29 -12.06
CA ARG A 30 2.67 6.23 -13.12
C ARG A 30 3.91 6.86 -13.77
N GLU A 31 4.89 7.25 -12.97
CA GLU A 31 6.15 7.78 -13.47
C GLU A 31 6.93 6.77 -14.31
N LEU A 32 6.97 5.50 -13.87
CA LEU A 32 7.57 4.42 -14.66
C LEU A 32 6.85 4.24 -16.00
N HIS A 33 5.52 4.23 -16.00
CA HIS A 33 4.74 4.12 -17.22
C HIS A 33 5.00 5.28 -18.19
N MET A 34 5.08 6.51 -17.69
CA MET A 34 5.44 7.68 -18.51
C MET A 34 6.84 7.55 -19.10
N ALA A 35 7.82 7.07 -18.32
CA ALA A 35 9.18 6.86 -18.82
C ALA A 35 9.24 5.79 -19.92
N GLN A 36 8.45 4.71 -19.79
CA GLN A 36 8.32 3.67 -20.81
C GLN A 36 7.68 4.20 -22.10
N GLU A 37 6.64 5.03 -22.00
CA GLU A 37 6.01 5.63 -23.19
C GLU A 37 6.96 6.60 -23.91
N GLN A 38 7.76 7.38 -23.17
CA GLN A 38 8.80 8.23 -23.76
C GLN A 38 9.86 7.41 -24.52
N MET A 39 10.31 6.28 -23.95
CA MET A 39 11.24 5.36 -24.63
C MET A 39 10.63 4.82 -25.92
N LYS A 40 9.36 4.44 -25.90
CA LYS A 40 8.64 3.96 -27.08
C LYS A 40 8.54 5.04 -28.15
N GLN A 41 8.22 6.29 -27.76
CA GLN A 41 8.21 7.43 -28.68
C GLN A 41 9.58 7.68 -29.34
N LEU A 42 10.67 7.60 -28.57
CA LEU A 42 12.02 7.72 -29.11
C LEU A 42 12.33 6.63 -30.15
N ARG A 43 11.94 5.38 -29.87
CA ARG A 43 12.10 4.25 -30.81
C ARG A 43 11.31 4.45 -32.10
N THR A 44 10.03 4.79 -31.97
CA THR A 44 9.18 5.07 -33.14
C THR A 44 9.76 6.20 -33.99
N TYR A 45 10.23 7.27 -33.37
CA TYR A 45 10.85 8.37 -34.09
C TYR A 45 12.15 7.95 -34.81
N ALA A 46 12.97 7.12 -34.15
CA ALA A 46 14.20 6.57 -34.74
C ALA A 46 13.90 5.75 -36.00
N ASP A 47 12.89 4.88 -35.92
CA ASP A 47 12.46 4.02 -37.03
C ASP A 47 11.92 4.85 -38.20
N GLU A 48 11.08 5.85 -37.92
CA GLU A 48 10.56 6.78 -38.93
C GLU A 48 11.68 7.60 -39.59
N ALA A 49 12.70 8.01 -38.83
CA ALA A 49 13.86 8.72 -39.35
C ALA A 49 14.68 7.81 -40.28
N HIS A 50 14.88 6.54 -39.92
CA HIS A 50 15.56 5.55 -40.75
C HIS A 50 14.79 5.24 -42.04
N GLN A 51 13.47 5.05 -41.97
CA GLN A 51 12.66 4.78 -43.16
C GLN A 51 12.67 5.96 -44.14
N ARG A 52 12.51 7.19 -43.64
CA ARG A 52 12.61 8.40 -44.49
C ARG A 52 13.99 8.54 -45.12
N TRP A 53 15.05 8.20 -44.39
CA TRP A 53 16.41 8.18 -44.91
C TRP A 53 16.57 7.16 -46.04
N ALA A 54 16.12 5.92 -45.83
CA ALA A 54 16.22 4.84 -46.81
C ALA A 54 15.56 5.24 -48.14
N THR A 55 14.30 5.71 -48.09
CA THR A 55 13.56 6.16 -49.28
C THR A 55 14.24 7.32 -50.00
N ARG A 56 14.81 8.28 -49.26
CA ARG A 56 15.51 9.42 -49.86
C ARG A 56 16.81 9.00 -50.54
N SER A 57 17.56 8.10 -49.92
CA SER A 57 18.85 7.62 -50.43
C SER A 57 18.72 6.80 -51.72
N THR A 58 17.59 6.13 -51.94
CA THR A 58 17.32 5.35 -53.15
C THR A 58 16.78 6.20 -54.31
N THR A 59 16.15 7.34 -54.01
CA THR A 59 15.42 8.16 -55.01
C THR A 59 16.27 9.32 -55.54
N SER A 60 17.29 9.76 -54.82
CA SER A 60 18.14 10.89 -55.23
C SER A 60 19.58 10.71 -54.76
N GLY A 61 20.54 11.28 -55.51
CA GLY A 61 21.93 11.32 -55.09
C GLY A 61 22.08 11.99 -53.72
N VAL A 62 22.81 11.34 -52.81
CA VAL A 62 22.99 11.82 -51.43
C VAL A 62 24.21 12.73 -51.35
N ASP A 63 23.99 13.99 -50.95
CA ASP A 63 25.06 14.93 -50.62
C ASP A 63 25.78 14.50 -49.31
N PRO A 64 27.13 14.50 -49.27
CA PRO A 64 27.91 14.31 -48.03
C PRO A 64 27.43 15.12 -46.82
N ALA A 65 27.00 16.38 -47.00
CA ALA A 65 26.52 17.21 -45.89
C ALA A 65 25.23 16.64 -45.28
N LEU A 66 24.32 16.18 -46.14
CA LEU A 66 23.07 15.56 -45.72
C LEU A 66 23.30 14.24 -44.97
N LEU A 67 24.23 13.41 -45.45
CA LEU A 67 24.64 12.18 -44.78
C LEU A 67 25.23 12.46 -43.38
N HIS A 68 26.05 13.50 -43.27
CA HIS A 68 26.63 13.92 -42.00
C HIS A 68 25.55 14.32 -40.99
N HIS A 69 24.60 15.17 -41.40
CA HIS A 69 23.49 15.58 -40.53
C HIS A 69 22.61 14.40 -40.09
N HIS A 70 22.32 13.45 -40.98
CA HIS A 70 21.56 12.26 -40.62
C HIS A 70 22.28 11.44 -39.54
N ARG A 71 23.59 11.20 -39.69
CA ARG A 71 24.38 10.47 -38.69
C ARG A 71 24.42 11.18 -37.35
N GLN A 72 24.68 12.50 -37.33
CA GLN A 72 24.66 13.28 -36.10
C GLN A 72 23.30 13.23 -35.41
N PHE A 73 22.22 13.28 -36.19
CA PHE A 73 20.87 13.20 -35.67
C PHE A 73 20.60 11.82 -35.03
N MET A 74 20.99 10.73 -35.69
CA MET A 74 20.84 9.38 -35.14
C MET A 74 21.67 9.18 -33.87
N GLN A 75 22.89 9.71 -33.79
CA GLN A 75 23.70 9.68 -32.57
C GLN A 75 23.02 10.38 -31.39
N LYS A 76 22.30 11.49 -31.64
CA LYS A 76 21.54 12.19 -30.59
C LYS A 76 20.37 11.35 -30.09
N ILE A 77 19.67 10.65 -30.98
CA ILE A 77 18.58 9.74 -30.60
C ILE A 77 19.11 8.58 -29.76
N GLU A 78 20.19 7.94 -30.21
CA GLU A 78 20.83 6.85 -29.47
C GLU A 78 21.22 7.28 -28.06
N HIS A 79 21.88 8.44 -27.94
CA HIS A 79 22.22 9.02 -26.64
C HIS A 79 20.99 9.31 -25.76
N ALA A 80 19.91 9.84 -26.35
CA ALA A 80 18.66 10.08 -25.63
C ALA A 80 18.01 8.77 -25.16
N MET A 81 18.09 7.70 -25.94
CA MET A 81 17.60 6.38 -25.57
C MET A 81 18.42 5.77 -24.42
N ASP A 82 19.75 5.87 -24.45
CA ASP A 82 20.60 5.39 -23.37
C ASP A 82 20.34 6.14 -22.05
N PHE A 83 20.17 7.46 -22.14
CA PHE A 83 19.75 8.28 -21.01
C PHE A 83 18.38 7.82 -20.48
N GLN A 84 17.40 7.63 -21.37
CA GLN A 84 16.06 7.21 -21.00
C GLN A 84 16.02 5.82 -20.38
N LEU A 85 16.89 4.90 -20.81
CA LEU A 85 17.03 3.58 -20.20
C LEU A 85 17.51 3.70 -18.74
N THR A 86 18.43 4.61 -18.47
CA THR A 86 18.90 4.90 -17.11
C THR A 86 17.77 5.47 -16.24
N VAL A 87 16.98 6.39 -16.79
CA VAL A 87 15.77 6.92 -16.12
C VAL A 87 14.79 5.79 -15.81
N GLN A 88 14.50 4.91 -16.77
CA GLN A 88 13.56 3.80 -16.57
C GLN A 88 14.02 2.87 -15.45
N ARG A 89 15.30 2.47 -15.44
CA ARG A 89 15.88 1.64 -14.35
C ARG A 89 15.71 2.29 -12.98
N HIS A 90 15.98 3.60 -12.88
CA HIS A 90 15.80 4.32 -11.63
C HIS A 90 14.33 4.34 -11.16
N ARG A 91 13.38 4.43 -12.09
CA ARG A 91 11.94 4.35 -11.78
C ARG A 91 11.53 2.94 -11.37
N GLU A 92 12.04 1.91 -12.02
CA GLU A 92 11.85 0.50 -11.63
C GLU A 92 12.34 0.25 -10.20
N ASP A 93 13.54 0.72 -9.86
CA ASP A 93 14.06 0.64 -8.49
C ASP A 93 13.19 1.39 -7.49
N THR A 94 12.64 2.55 -7.88
CA THR A 94 11.73 3.34 -7.03
C THR A 94 10.41 2.60 -6.77
N VAL A 95 9.84 1.97 -7.80
CA VAL A 95 8.67 1.11 -7.66
C VAL A 95 8.97 -0.06 -6.72
N ALA A 96 10.10 -0.75 -6.89
CA ALA A 96 10.48 -1.85 -6.02
C ALA A 96 10.63 -1.42 -4.55
N ARG A 97 11.28 -0.27 -4.28
CA ARG A 97 11.42 0.30 -2.93
C ARG A 97 10.07 0.67 -2.31
N THR A 98 9.21 1.38 -3.05
CA THR A 98 7.89 1.80 -2.54
C THR A 98 6.97 0.60 -2.30
N GLN A 99 7.04 -0.42 -3.15
CA GLN A 99 6.32 -1.68 -2.94
C GLN A 99 6.77 -2.41 -1.67
N ALA A 100 8.08 -2.44 -1.38
CA ALA A 100 8.59 -2.99 -0.13
C ALA A 100 8.07 -2.24 1.11
N LEU A 101 7.95 -0.90 1.03
CA LEU A 101 7.38 -0.08 2.09
C LEU A 101 5.89 -0.38 2.32
N VAL A 102 5.11 -0.58 1.24
CA VAL A 102 3.71 -1.02 1.34
C VAL A 102 3.62 -2.34 2.09
N TYR A 103 4.43 -3.33 1.72
CA TYR A 103 4.42 -4.64 2.39
C TYR A 103 4.80 -4.55 3.87
N ALA A 104 5.75 -3.71 4.24
CA ALA A 104 6.09 -3.47 5.64
C ALA A 104 4.91 -2.84 6.39
N ALA A 105 4.31 -1.79 5.84
CA ALA A 105 3.18 -1.10 6.46
C ALA A 105 1.93 -2.02 6.59
N GLU A 106 1.67 -2.87 5.61
CA GLU A 106 0.59 -3.87 5.66
C GLU A 106 0.79 -4.88 6.79
N ARG A 107 2.03 -5.38 6.95
CA ARG A 107 2.37 -6.29 8.06
C ARG A 107 2.18 -5.62 9.41
N ASP A 108 2.60 -4.38 9.55
CA ASP A 108 2.46 -3.61 10.79
C ASP A 108 0.98 -3.40 11.14
N VAL A 109 0.15 -3.01 10.17
CA VAL A 109 -1.30 -2.85 10.36
C VAL A 109 -1.95 -4.17 10.78
N ALA A 110 -1.62 -5.27 10.11
CA ALA A 110 -2.16 -6.59 10.43
C ALA A 110 -1.76 -7.03 11.85
N GLY A 111 -0.49 -6.82 12.23
CA GLY A 111 0.02 -7.12 13.57
C GLY A 111 -0.68 -6.32 14.66
N LEU A 112 -0.80 -5.00 14.46
CA LEU A 112 -1.46 -4.09 15.42
C LEU A 112 -2.95 -4.39 15.58
N ARG A 113 -3.65 -4.70 14.47
CA ARG A 113 -5.07 -5.10 14.52
C ARG A 113 -5.28 -6.38 15.32
N LYS A 114 -4.46 -7.40 15.06
CA LYS A 114 -4.54 -8.68 15.79
C LYS A 114 -4.23 -8.50 17.27
N TYR A 115 -3.28 -7.65 17.61
CA TYR A 115 -2.99 -7.33 19.01
C TYR A 115 -4.14 -6.57 19.68
N ALA A 116 -4.76 -5.62 18.99
CA ALA A 116 -5.91 -4.88 19.49
C ALA A 116 -7.13 -5.77 19.74
N GLU A 117 -7.43 -6.66 18.80
CA GLU A 117 -8.49 -7.66 18.91
C GLU A 117 -8.30 -8.54 20.16
N ARG A 118 -7.09 -9.10 20.35
CA ARG A 118 -6.78 -9.93 21.53
C ARG A 118 -6.95 -9.17 22.84
N LYS A 119 -6.58 -7.88 22.87
CA LYS A 119 -6.76 -7.04 24.05
C LYS A 119 -8.23 -6.75 24.34
N GLN A 120 -9.03 -6.51 23.30
CA GLN A 120 -10.47 -6.31 23.44
C GLN A 120 -11.14 -7.57 23.98
N GLN A 121 -10.87 -8.74 23.38
CA GLN A 121 -11.39 -10.03 23.85
C GLN A 121 -11.06 -10.29 25.32
N ALA A 122 -9.83 -10.01 25.75
CA ALA A 122 -9.44 -10.19 27.15
C ALA A 122 -10.21 -9.27 28.12
N ILE A 123 -10.56 -8.05 27.69
CA ILE A 123 -11.39 -7.12 28.46
C ILE A 123 -12.82 -7.66 28.53
N ASP A 124 -13.40 -8.06 27.39
CA ASP A 124 -14.77 -8.56 27.31
C ASP A 124 -14.95 -9.81 28.18
N HIS A 125 -14.00 -10.74 28.13
CA HIS A 125 -13.98 -11.91 29.01
C HIS A 125 -13.87 -11.56 30.50
N ARG A 126 -13.23 -10.45 30.85
CA ARG A 126 -13.16 -10.00 32.25
C ARG A 126 -14.50 -9.40 32.68
N VAL A 127 -15.12 -8.59 31.82
CA VAL A 127 -16.43 -7.98 32.09
C VAL A 127 -17.50 -9.08 32.23
N MET A 128 -17.58 -10.02 31.29
CA MET A 128 -18.52 -11.15 31.37
C MET A 128 -18.38 -11.94 32.68
N ARG A 129 -17.15 -12.21 33.13
CA ARG A 129 -16.91 -12.91 34.41
C ARG A 129 -17.35 -12.08 35.63
N GLN A 130 -17.25 -10.76 35.57
CA GLN A 130 -17.73 -9.89 36.64
C GLN A 130 -19.26 -9.83 36.68
N GLU A 131 -19.90 -9.71 35.52
CA GLU A 131 -21.36 -9.72 35.39
C GLU A 131 -21.97 -11.06 35.84
N GLN A 132 -21.34 -12.18 35.45
CA GLN A 132 -21.78 -13.51 35.87
C GLN A 132 -21.72 -13.65 37.40
N LYS A 133 -20.61 -13.26 38.03
CA LYS A 133 -20.47 -13.29 39.50
C LYS A 133 -21.52 -12.45 40.21
N ALA A 134 -21.75 -11.21 39.74
CA ALA A 134 -22.76 -10.33 40.33
C ALA A 134 -24.17 -10.92 40.20
N THR A 135 -24.46 -11.57 39.07
CA THR A 135 -25.73 -12.26 38.85
C THR A 135 -25.91 -13.45 39.78
N ASP A 136 -24.87 -14.28 39.94
CA ASP A 136 -24.87 -15.44 40.83
C ASP A 136 -25.06 -15.03 42.30
N GLU A 137 -24.37 -13.96 42.74
CA GLU A 137 -24.51 -13.40 44.08
C GLU A 137 -25.93 -12.86 44.33
N MET A 138 -26.52 -12.18 43.35
CA MET A 138 -27.90 -11.70 43.44
C MET A 138 -28.89 -12.87 43.54
N ALA A 139 -28.74 -13.89 42.69
CA ALA A 139 -29.58 -15.09 42.72
C ALA A 139 -29.50 -15.81 44.08
N LEU A 140 -28.29 -15.97 44.63
CA LEU A 140 -28.08 -16.54 45.96
C LEU A 140 -28.77 -15.71 47.05
N SER A 141 -28.65 -14.39 47.00
CA SER A 141 -29.29 -13.49 47.97
C SER A 141 -30.82 -13.60 47.95
N ILE A 142 -31.42 -13.70 46.75
CA ILE A 142 -32.87 -13.86 46.56
C ILE A 142 -33.31 -15.22 47.11
N HIS A 143 -32.58 -16.29 46.78
CA HIS A 143 -32.87 -17.64 47.26
C HIS A 143 -32.81 -17.72 48.79
N LEU A 144 -31.77 -17.16 49.41
CA LEU A 144 -31.67 -17.10 50.87
C LEU A 144 -32.86 -16.36 51.50
N ARG A 145 -33.24 -15.21 50.93
CA ARG A 145 -34.37 -14.42 51.41
C ARG A 145 -35.70 -15.18 51.31
N GLN A 146 -35.93 -15.88 50.19
CA GLN A 146 -37.11 -16.72 49.99
C GLN A 146 -37.14 -17.90 50.96
N SER A 147 -36.00 -18.56 51.18
CA SER A 147 -35.90 -19.68 52.13
C SER A 147 -36.21 -19.25 53.58
N MET A 148 -35.75 -18.07 53.99
CA MET A 148 -36.05 -17.52 55.31
C MET A 148 -37.53 -17.14 55.46
N ALA A 149 -38.13 -16.55 54.41
CA ALA A 149 -39.56 -16.24 54.42
C ALA A 149 -40.44 -17.50 54.53
N HIS A 150 -40.10 -18.58 53.81
CA HIS A 150 -40.79 -19.87 53.93
C HIS A 150 -40.61 -20.50 55.32
N ALA A 151 -39.42 -20.43 55.91
CA ALA A 151 -39.17 -20.95 57.25
C ALA A 151 -39.94 -20.20 58.35
N GLN A 152 -40.19 -18.89 58.17
CA GLN A 152 -40.99 -18.08 59.11
C GLN A 152 -42.50 -18.31 58.94
N GLY A 153 -42.98 -18.52 57.71
CA GLY A 153 -44.40 -18.83 57.43
C GLY A 153 -44.86 -20.20 57.94
N LEU A 154 -43.96 -21.17 58.12
CA LEU A 154 -44.25 -22.49 58.69
C LEU A 154 -44.27 -22.53 60.23
N ARG A 155 -43.89 -21.43 60.90
CA ARG A 155 -43.87 -21.31 62.37
C ARG A 155 -45.03 -20.49 62.95
N SER A 156 -45.98 -20.08 62.10
CA SER A 156 -47.21 -19.37 62.47
C SER A 156 -48.39 -20.32 62.43
#